data_AF-A0A962WUA3-F1
#
_entry.id   AF-A0A962WUA3-F1
#
_cell.length_a   1.000
_cell.length_b   1.000
_cell.length_c   1.000
_cell.angle_alpha   90.00
_cell.angle_beta   90.00
_cell.angle_gamma   90.00
#
_symmetry.space_group_name_H-M   'P 1'
#
loop_
_entity.id
_entity.type
_entity.pdbx_description
1 polymer ?
#
loop_
_entity_poly.entity_id
_entity_poly.type
_entity_poly.pdbx_seq_one_letter_code
_entity_poly.pdbx_strand_id
1 'polypeptide(L)'
;MPIDIDGLSYEELVQLNHRVVERLKMLQAMQAHVDMMAFNIGARVSFDSQDGRQLGTLVKYNRKTVNVLGDDGRQWRVSPALLSPVKDVDDQPRPRHSRKKKRLR
;
A
#
# COMPACT_ATOMS: atom_id res chain seq x y z
N MET A 1 4.39 13.84 -29.76
CA MET A 1 4.41 15.30 -29.96
C MET A 1 5.61 15.84 -29.18
N PRO A 2 6.67 16.32 -29.85
CA PRO A 2 7.77 16.98 -29.15
C PRO A 2 7.27 18.29 -28.53
N ILE A 3 7.72 18.60 -27.30
CA ILE A 3 7.49 19.88 -26.66
C ILE A 3 8.69 20.75 -27.03
N ASP A 4 8.45 21.82 -27.79
CA ASP A 4 9.48 22.80 -28.13
C ASP A 4 9.80 23.68 -26.91
N ILE A 5 11.08 23.78 -26.58
CA ILE A 5 11.60 24.53 -25.45
C ILE A 5 12.72 25.50 -25.86
N ASP A 6 13.16 25.47 -27.12
CA ASP A 6 14.35 26.21 -27.57
C ASP A 6 14.10 27.73 -27.67
N GLY A 7 12.83 28.13 -27.78
CA GLY A 7 12.41 29.53 -27.74
C GLY A 7 12.24 30.13 -26.34
N LEU A 8 12.42 29.34 -25.27
CA LEU A 8 12.16 29.80 -23.90
C LEU A 8 13.40 30.44 -23.28
N SER A 9 13.20 31.57 -22.60
CA SER A 9 14.21 32.16 -21.73
C SER A 9 14.48 31.28 -20.51
N TYR A 10 15.60 31.54 -19.82
CA TYR A 10 15.97 30.80 -18.62
C TYR A 10 14.88 30.83 -17.54
N GLU A 11 14.24 31.99 -17.31
CA GLU A 11 13.17 32.11 -16.31
C GLU A 11 11.93 31.30 -16.71
N GLU A 12 11.56 31.32 -17.99
CA GLU A 12 10.44 30.54 -18.51
C GLU A 12 10.71 29.03 -18.41
N LEU A 13 11.96 28.60 -18.64
CA LEU A 13 12.38 27.21 -18.44
C LEU A 13 12.29 26.79 -16.96
N VAL A 14 12.70 27.65 -16.03
CA VAL A 14 12.58 27.38 -14.58
C VAL A 14 11.10 27.27 -14.18
N GLN A 15 10.26 28.19 -14.64
CA GLN A 15 8.81 28.14 -14.37
C GLN A 15 8.16 26.89 -14.97
N LEU A 16 8.52 26.53 -16.19
CA LEU A 16 8.06 25.31 -16.85
C LEU A 16 8.46 24.07 -16.03
N ASN A 17 9.72 24.00 -15.60
CA ASN A 17 10.22 22.90 -14.78
C ASN A 17 9.41 22.78 -13.47
N HIS A 18 9.19 23.87 -12.75
CA HIS A 18 8.39 23.87 -11.52
C HIS A 18 6.99 23.29 -11.75
N ARG A 19 6.29 23.75 -12.81
CA ARG A 19 4.97 23.24 -13.17
C ARG A 19 4.97 21.77 -13.55
N VAL A 20 5.98 21.32 -14.31
CA VAL A 20 6.14 19.91 -14.69
C VAL A 20 6.34 19.04 -13.45
N VAL A 21 7.26 19.43 -12.56
CA VAL A 21 7.55 18.69 -11.33
C VAL A 21 6.31 18.62 -10.43
N GLU A 22 5.59 19.73 -10.26
CA GLU A 22 4.33 19.72 -9.50
C GLU A 22 3.28 18.80 -10.11
N ARG A 23 3.11 18.84 -11.45
CA ARG A 23 2.16 17.97 -12.14
C ARG A 23 2.53 16.50 -11.98
N LEU A 24 3.81 16.15 -12.11
CA LEU A 24 4.30 14.79 -11.90
C LEU A 24 4.04 14.31 -10.46
N LYS A 25 4.30 15.16 -9.46
CA LYS A 25 4.00 14.85 -8.04
C LYS A 25 2.50 14.59 -7.83
N MET A 26 1.63 15.40 -8.44
CA MET A 26 0.18 15.18 -8.37
C MET A 26 -0.23 13.87 -9.03
N LEU A 27 0.29 13.57 -10.22
CA LEU A 27 -0.02 12.32 -10.94
C LEU A 27 0.46 11.09 -10.15
N GLN A 28 1.65 11.14 -9.57
CA GLN A 28 2.14 10.07 -8.69
C GLN A 28 1.26 9.87 -7.46
N ALA A 29 0.80 10.96 -6.85
CA ALA A 29 -0.13 10.89 -5.72
C ALA A 29 -1.49 10.30 -6.13
N MET A 30 -1.98 10.63 -7.32
CA MET A 30 -3.21 10.06 -7.88
C MET A 30 -3.05 8.57 -8.17
N GLN A 31 -1.93 8.14 -8.75
CA GLN A 31 -1.67 6.72 -9.00
C GLN A 31 -1.59 5.94 -7.68
N ALA A 32 -0.87 6.45 -6.69
CA ALA A 32 -0.82 5.84 -5.35
C ALA A 32 -2.21 5.77 -4.70
N HIS A 33 -3.11 6.72 -4.99
CA HIS A 33 -4.49 6.69 -4.54
C HIS A 33 -5.32 5.61 -5.26
N VAL A 34 -5.18 5.46 -6.58
CA VAL A 34 -5.82 4.39 -7.36
C VAL A 34 -5.37 3.01 -6.86
N ASP A 35 -4.06 2.85 -6.63
CA ASP A 35 -3.50 1.61 -6.09
C ASP A 35 -4.02 1.32 -4.67
N MET A 36 -4.27 2.36 -3.85
CA MET A 36 -4.92 2.21 -2.54
C MET A 36 -6.40 1.83 -2.64
N MET A 37 -7.15 2.35 -3.62
CA MET A 37 -8.57 2.03 -3.81
C MET A 37 -8.80 0.63 -4.39
N ALA A 38 -7.79 0.01 -5.00
CA ALA A 38 -7.86 -1.40 -5.43
C ALA A 38 -7.95 -2.39 -4.25
N PHE A 39 -7.56 -1.96 -3.05
CA PHE A 39 -7.74 -2.71 -1.81
C PHE A 39 -8.84 -2.04 -1.01
N ASN A 40 -9.74 -2.80 -0.39
CA ASN A 40 -10.70 -2.29 0.60
C ASN A 40 -10.13 -2.44 2.02
N ILE A 41 -10.52 -1.58 2.97
CA ILE A 41 -10.24 -1.84 4.39
C ILE A 41 -10.92 -3.17 4.75
N GLY A 42 -10.19 -4.04 5.45
CA GLY A 42 -10.60 -5.42 5.72
C GLY A 42 -10.17 -6.42 4.66
N ALA A 43 -9.65 -5.98 3.50
CA ALA A 43 -9.15 -6.88 2.48
C ALA A 43 -7.88 -7.62 2.95
N ARG A 44 -7.77 -8.85 2.46
CA ARG A 44 -6.66 -9.75 2.74
C ARG A 44 -5.52 -9.50 1.76
N VAL A 45 -4.35 -9.16 2.28
CA VAL A 45 -3.19 -8.78 1.47
C VAL A 45 -1.96 -9.60 1.84
N SER A 46 -1.06 -9.74 0.89
CA SER A 46 0.27 -10.32 1.09
C SER A 46 1.34 -9.30 0.71
N PHE A 47 2.46 -9.29 1.42
CA PHE A 47 3.60 -8.43 1.15
C PHE A 47 4.89 -9.11 1.62
N ASP A 48 6.03 -8.73 1.05
CA ASP A 48 7.33 -9.27 1.46
C ASP A 48 7.92 -8.49 2.63
N SER A 49 8.47 -9.22 3.61
CA SER A 49 9.20 -8.69 4.75
C SER A 49 10.57 -9.38 4.87
N GLN A 50 11.40 -8.91 5.81
CA GLN A 50 12.70 -9.54 6.12
C GLN A 50 12.53 -11.00 6.56
N ASP A 51 11.41 -11.32 7.19
CA ASP A 51 11.06 -12.68 7.63
C ASP A 51 10.36 -13.51 6.52
N GLY A 52 10.39 -13.03 5.27
CA GLY A 52 9.71 -13.63 4.12
C GLY A 52 8.31 -13.06 3.88
N ARG A 53 7.55 -13.74 3.01
CA ARG A 53 6.21 -13.29 2.59
C ARG A 53 5.23 -13.36 3.76
N GLN A 54 4.68 -12.22 4.13
CA GLN A 54 3.69 -12.07 5.19
C GLN A 54 2.30 -11.93 4.62
N LEU A 55 1.32 -12.39 5.39
CA LEU A 55 -0.08 -12.17 5.14
C LEU A 55 -0.60 -11.22 6.23
N GLY A 56 -1.37 -10.19 5.84
CA GLY A 56 -2.07 -9.35 6.80
C GLY A 56 -3.36 -8.72 6.27
N THR A 57 -4.18 -8.19 7.16
CA THR A 57 -5.46 -7.54 6.84
C THR A 57 -5.24 -6.05 6.82
N LEU A 58 -5.72 -5.39 5.79
CA LEU A 58 -5.60 -3.94 5.68
C LEU A 58 -6.51 -3.25 6.71
N VAL A 59 -5.93 -2.47 7.62
CA VAL A 59 -6.70 -1.85 8.73
C VAL A 59 -6.90 -0.36 8.54
N LYS A 60 -5.95 0.33 7.90
CA LYS A 60 -6.01 1.80 7.76
C LYS A 60 -5.21 2.31 6.57
N TYR A 61 -5.76 3.27 5.84
CA TYR A 61 -4.99 4.08 4.88
C TYR A 61 -4.33 5.28 5.56
N ASN A 62 -3.09 5.56 5.15
CA ASN A 62 -2.44 6.84 5.35
C ASN A 62 -2.14 7.46 3.97
N ARG A 63 -1.75 8.73 3.95
CA ARG A 63 -1.52 9.50 2.71
C ARG A 63 -0.54 8.88 1.69
N LYS A 64 0.37 7.99 2.13
CA LYS A 64 1.38 7.31 1.27
C LYS A 64 1.58 5.82 1.57
N THR A 65 0.92 5.30 2.60
CA THR A 65 1.20 3.96 3.15
C THR A 65 -0.08 3.37 3.70
N VAL A 66 -0.15 2.05 3.77
CA VAL A 66 -1.21 1.35 4.49
C VAL A 66 -0.68 0.78 5.80
N ASN A 67 -1.55 0.68 6.79
CA ASN A 67 -1.30 -0.17 7.95
C ASN A 67 -1.98 -1.51 7.73
N VAL A 68 -1.19 -2.56 7.85
CA VAL A 68 -1.61 -3.95 7.71
C VAL A 68 -1.42 -4.64 9.05
N LEU A 69 -2.45 -5.31 9.55
CA LEU A 69 -2.35 -6.17 10.72
C LEU A 69 -2.02 -7.59 10.25
N GLY A 70 -0.81 -8.04 10.53
CA GLY A 70 -0.38 -9.41 10.24
C GLY A 70 -1.16 -10.43 11.06
N ASP A 71 -1.21 -11.67 10.57
CA ASP A 71 -1.87 -12.78 11.30
C ASP A 71 -1.14 -13.13 12.60
N ASP A 72 0.12 -12.73 12.71
CA ASP A 72 0.95 -12.78 13.91
C ASP A 72 0.59 -11.71 14.96
N GLY A 73 -0.35 -10.80 14.62
CA GLY A 73 -0.77 -9.68 15.46
C GLY A 73 0.14 -8.46 15.38
N ARG A 74 1.18 -8.45 14.54
CA ARG A 74 2.06 -7.29 14.35
C ARG A 74 1.43 -6.29 13.38
N GLN A 75 1.69 -5.00 13.60
CA GLN A 75 1.29 -3.95 12.68
C GLN A 75 2.44 -3.56 11.76
N TRP A 76 2.16 -3.57 10.47
CA TRP A 76 3.10 -3.26 9.41
C TRP A 76 2.67 -2.01 8.67
N ARG A 77 3.64 -1.15 8.35
CA ARG A 77 3.42 0.02 7.50
C ARG A 77 4.05 -0.23 6.14
N VAL A 78 3.21 -0.44 5.13
CA VAL A 78 3.64 -0.93 3.81
C VAL A 78 3.19 0.05 2.73
N SER A 79 3.97 0.17 1.66
CA SER A 79 3.54 0.92 0.47
C SER A 79 2.43 0.14 -0.26
N PRO A 80 1.34 0.78 -0.71
CA PRO A 80 0.26 0.10 -1.45
C PRO A 80 0.77 -0.67 -2.67
N ALA A 81 1.77 -0.14 -3.37
CA ALA A 81 2.39 -0.77 -4.55
C ALA A 81 3.13 -2.07 -4.24
N LEU A 82 3.44 -2.34 -2.96
CA LEU A 82 4.11 -3.58 -2.51
C LEU A 82 3.10 -4.62 -1.99
N LEU A 83 1.80 -4.31 -2.01
CA LEU A 83 0.77 -5.24 -1.63
C LEU A 83 0.32 -6.04 -2.84
N SER A 84 0.09 -7.33 -2.62
CA SER A 84 -0.65 -8.18 -3.56
C SER A 84 -1.95 -8.64 -2.91
N PRO A 85 -3.09 -8.57 -3.62
CA PRO A 85 -4.35 -9.09 -3.10
C PRO A 85 -4.22 -10.60 -2.96
N VAL A 86 -4.61 -11.11 -1.81
CA VAL A 86 -4.83 -12.54 -1.67
C VAL A 86 -6.22 -12.76 -2.27
N LYS A 87 -6.28 -13.34 -3.47
CA LYS A 87 -7.56 -13.81 -4.00
C LYS A 87 -8.02 -14.91 -3.05
N ASP A 88 -9.09 -14.65 -2.30
CA ASP A 88 -9.74 -15.65 -1.49
C ASP A 88 -10.22 -16.77 -2.41
N VAL A 89 -9.43 -17.83 -2.50
CA VAL A 89 -9.96 -19.15 -2.82
C VAL A 89 -10.25 -19.76 -1.46
N ASP A 90 -11.53 -19.76 -1.10
CA ASP A 90 -12.15 -20.28 0.11
C ASP A 90 -11.98 -19.51 1.43
N ASP A 91 -13.11 -18.88 1.78
CA ASP A 91 -13.62 -18.66 3.12
C ASP A 91 -13.55 -19.96 3.96
N GLN A 92 -12.52 -20.11 4.80
CA GLN A 92 -12.65 -20.91 6.03
C GLN A 92 -11.90 -20.29 7.21
N PRO A 93 -12.59 -19.92 8.29
CA PRO A 93 -11.95 -19.55 9.54
C PRO A 93 -11.35 -20.80 10.20
N ARG A 94 -10.02 -20.88 10.27
CA ARG A 94 -9.34 -21.92 11.06
C ARG A 94 -9.54 -21.66 12.56
N PRO A 95 -9.91 -22.67 13.36
CA PRO A 95 -10.31 -22.47 14.75
C PRO A 95 -9.13 -22.07 15.63
N ARG A 96 -9.34 -21.02 16.44
CA ARG A 96 -8.46 -20.66 17.56
C ARG A 96 -8.39 -21.83 18.53
N HIS A 97 -7.25 -22.50 18.59
CA HIS A 97 -7.01 -23.57 19.54
C HIS A 97 -7.01 -22.99 20.96
N SER A 98 -8.12 -23.15 21.69
CA SER A 98 -8.18 -22.81 23.11
C SER A 98 -7.37 -23.86 23.89
N ARG A 99 -6.28 -23.44 24.53
CA ARG A 99 -5.57 -24.27 25.51
C ARG A 99 -6.48 -24.46 26.73
N LYS A 100 -7.16 -25.61 26.83
CA LYS A 100 -7.84 -26.03 28.06
C LYS A 100 -6.80 -26.21 29.17
N LYS A 101 -6.83 -25.34 30.18
CA LYS A 101 -6.14 -25.55 31.46
C LYS A 101 -6.82 -26.73 32.16
N LYS A 102 -6.13 -27.87 32.19
CA LYS A 102 -6.51 -29.06 32.97
C LYS A 102 -6.26 -28.72 34.45
N ARG A 103 -7.31 -28.44 35.21
CA ARG A 103 -7.24 -28.44 36.68
C ARG A 103 -7.19 -29.91 37.12
N LEU A 104 -6.07 -30.34 37.69
CA LEU A 104 -5.98 -31.62 38.39
C LEU A 104 -6.47 -31.42 39.82
N ARG A 105 -7.19 -32.42 40.31
CA ARG A 105 -7.80 -32.51 41.64
C ARG A 105 -6.76 -32.53 42.76
#